data_AF-A0A536DBS7-F1
#
_entry.id   AF-A0A536DBS7-F1
#
_cell.length_a   1.000
_cell.length_b   1.000
_cell.length_c   1.000
_cell.angle_alpha   90.00
_cell.angle_beta   90.00
_cell.angle_gamma   90.00
#
_symmetry.space_group_name_H-M   'P 1'
#
loop_
_entity.id
_entity.type
_entity.pdbx_description
1 polymer ?
#
loop_
_entity_poly.entity_id
_entity_poly.type
_entity_poly.pdbx_seq_one_letter_code
_entity_poly.pdbx_strand_id
1 'polypeptide(L)'
;MGTEQLAVILGALSVVTGLTATLFAFRADAAARGARREAARRWDDMVRPQPHFTFVSPPLTGQPMEVEVENLGGALVAGAVVAAYGEHLFASELTLPDKAPPRRILLPYVLKAWQPARRPVFLLVAGRDVSGRWWDCLDGMKVIKDPRRWIDGHLKEMRLQGAVSFPELSGSPPAKR
;
A
#
# COMPACT_ATOMS: atom_id res chain seq x y z
N MET A 1 6.00 66.39 -27.13
CA MET A 1 5.67 64.95 -27.21
C MET A 1 4.16 64.82 -27.15
N GLY A 2 3.55 64.26 -28.19
CA GLY A 2 2.09 64.17 -28.30
C GLY A 2 1.53 63.02 -27.46
N THR A 3 0.32 63.20 -26.94
CA THR A 3 -0.45 62.20 -26.18
C THR A 3 -0.53 60.84 -26.91
N GLU A 4 -0.50 60.84 -28.24
CA GLU A 4 -0.47 59.65 -29.10
C GLU A 4 0.79 58.79 -28.92
N GLN A 5 1.98 59.39 -28.80
CA GLN A 5 3.22 58.64 -28.55
C GLN A 5 3.20 57.97 -27.16
N LEU A 6 2.60 58.65 -26.18
CA LEU A 6 2.45 58.14 -24.82
C LEU A 6 1.52 56.91 -24.80
N ALA A 7 0.42 56.96 -25.54
CA ALA A 7 -0.50 55.84 -25.71
C ALA A 7 0.16 54.62 -26.38
N VAL A 8 0.96 54.83 -27.43
CA VAL A 8 1.69 53.75 -28.11
C VAL A 8 2.73 53.10 -27.19
N ILE A 9 3.47 53.89 -26.41
CA ILE A 9 4.47 53.37 -25.47
C ILE A 9 3.80 52.56 -24.35
N LEU A 10 2.69 53.05 -23.78
CA LEU A 10 1.90 52.31 -22.78
C LEU A 10 1.30 51.01 -23.34
N GLY A 11 0.81 51.05 -24.59
CA GLY A 11 0.35 49.86 -25.31
C GLY A 11 1.46 48.83 -25.49
N ALA A 12 2.65 49.26 -25.93
CA ALA A 12 3.80 48.38 -26.08
C ALA A 12 4.25 47.78 -24.72
N LEU A 13 4.29 48.59 -23.66
CA LEU A 13 4.65 48.12 -22.31
C LEU A 13 3.65 47.09 -21.78
N SER A 14 2.34 47.32 -21.98
CA SER A 14 1.29 46.41 -21.51
C SER A 14 1.32 45.07 -22.25
N VAL A 15 1.62 45.06 -23.55
CA VAL A 15 1.82 43.82 -24.32
C VAL A 15 3.06 43.05 -23.83
N VAL A 16 4.19 43.73 -23.62
CA VAL A 16 5.43 43.09 -23.14
C VAL A 16 5.27 42.54 -21.73
N THR A 17 4.64 43.30 -20.83
CA THR A 17 4.35 42.84 -19.46
C THR A 17 3.32 41.71 -19.43
N GLY A 18 2.28 41.77 -20.27
CA GLY A 18 1.31 40.68 -20.42
C GLY A 18 1.95 39.39 -20.96
N LEU A 19 2.85 39.50 -21.93
CA LEU A 19 3.53 38.35 -22.54
C LEU A 19 4.56 37.72 -21.58
N THR A 20 5.27 38.54 -20.79
CA THR A 20 6.16 38.02 -19.74
C THR A 20 5.36 37.39 -18.58
N ALA A 21 4.27 38.02 -18.13
CA ALA A 21 3.41 37.48 -17.08
C ALA A 21 2.80 36.12 -17.47
N THR A 22 2.36 35.95 -18.72
CA THR A 22 1.85 34.67 -19.22
C THR A 22 2.94 33.60 -19.27
N LEU A 23 4.15 33.93 -19.73
CA LEU A 23 5.29 32.99 -19.68
C LEU A 23 5.64 32.57 -18.25
N PHE A 24 5.66 33.50 -17.29
CA PHE A 24 5.87 33.18 -15.89
C PHE A 24 4.72 32.34 -15.31
N ALA A 25 3.48 32.61 -15.68
CA ALA A 25 2.32 31.82 -15.26
C ALA A 25 2.41 30.37 -15.78
N PHE A 26 2.78 30.16 -17.04
CA PHE A 26 2.97 28.80 -17.58
C PHE A 26 4.12 28.04 -16.90
N ARG A 27 5.24 28.72 -16.62
CA ARG A 27 6.37 28.11 -15.91
C ARG A 27 6.00 27.80 -14.46
N ALA A 28 5.28 28.70 -13.78
CA ALA A 28 4.80 28.50 -12.43
C ALA A 28 3.81 27.33 -12.36
N ASP A 29 2.90 27.21 -13.31
CA ASP A 29 1.96 26.09 -13.38
C ASP A 29 2.66 24.75 -13.64
N ALA A 30 3.65 24.72 -14.54
CA ALA A 30 4.47 23.54 -14.76
C ALA A 30 5.26 23.13 -13.50
N ALA A 31 5.87 24.10 -12.81
CA ALA A 31 6.58 23.89 -11.56
C ALA A 31 5.63 23.41 -10.45
N ALA A 32 4.44 24.00 -10.33
CA ALA A 32 3.43 23.59 -9.36
C ALA A 32 2.93 22.17 -9.62
N ARG A 33 2.74 21.78 -10.89
CA ARG A 33 2.40 20.41 -11.28
C ARG A 33 3.52 19.43 -10.93
N GLY A 34 4.78 19.80 -11.15
CA GLY A 34 5.95 19.01 -10.75
C GLY A 34 5.98 18.80 -9.23
N ALA A 35 5.92 19.90 -8.47
CA ALA A 35 5.95 19.88 -7.01
C ALA A 35 4.80 19.07 -6.41
N ARG A 36 3.59 19.15 -6.98
CA ARG A 36 2.44 18.32 -6.56
C ARG A 36 2.69 16.84 -6.79
N ARG A 37 3.27 16.45 -7.94
CA ARG A 37 3.61 15.05 -8.23
C ARG A 37 4.67 14.52 -7.28
N GLU A 38 5.69 15.32 -6.97
CA GLU A 38 6.72 14.95 -6.01
C GLU A 38 6.18 14.85 -4.59
N ALA A 39 5.30 15.77 -4.19
CA ALA A 39 4.60 15.69 -2.91
C ALA A 39 3.75 14.42 -2.81
N ALA A 40 3.01 14.06 -3.86
CA ALA A 40 2.24 12.82 -3.91
C ALA A 40 3.13 11.57 -3.80
N ARG A 41 4.28 11.55 -4.50
CA ARG A 41 5.25 10.45 -4.40
C ARG A 41 5.83 10.32 -2.99
N ARG A 42 6.24 11.43 -2.38
CA ARG A 42 6.76 11.43 -1.00
C ARG A 42 5.72 10.95 0.00
N TRP A 43 4.47 11.36 -0.19
CA TRP A 43 3.35 10.86 0.61
C TRP A 43 3.19 9.34 0.42
N ASP A 44 3.18 8.87 -0.82
CA ASP A 44 3.04 7.46 -1.15
C ASP A 44 4.13 6.58 -0.55
N ASP A 45 5.38 7.05 -0.57
CA ASP A 45 6.50 6.33 0.02
C ASP A 45 6.44 6.34 1.56
N MET A 46 5.94 7.42 2.16
CA MET A 46 5.79 7.55 3.61
C MET A 46 4.67 6.66 4.16
N VAL A 47 3.54 6.57 3.48
CA VAL A 47 2.37 5.79 3.95
C VAL A 47 2.45 4.31 3.62
N ARG A 48 3.35 3.90 2.73
CA ARG A 48 3.47 2.49 2.31
C ARG A 48 3.90 1.62 3.49
N PRO A 49 3.12 0.61 3.89
CA PRO A 49 3.52 -0.33 4.92
C PRO A 49 4.73 -1.13 4.45
N GLN A 50 5.59 -1.55 5.38
CA GLN A 50 6.71 -2.45 5.08
C GLN A 50 6.86 -3.45 6.21
N PRO A 51 5.90 -4.40 6.34
CA PRO A 51 5.94 -5.36 7.41
C PRO A 51 7.00 -6.43 7.10
N HIS A 52 7.85 -6.71 8.07
CA HIS A 52 8.87 -7.75 7.98
C HIS A 52 8.51 -8.88 8.95
N PHE A 53 8.50 -10.12 8.44
CA PHE A 53 8.09 -11.29 9.20
C PHE A 53 9.23 -12.29 9.31
N THR A 54 9.45 -12.76 10.53
CA THR A 54 10.46 -13.76 10.85
C THR A 54 9.83 -14.91 11.60
N PHE A 55 10.07 -16.13 11.14
CA PHE A 55 9.66 -17.32 11.89
C PHE A 55 10.56 -17.48 13.12
N VAL A 56 9.97 -17.54 14.30
CA VAL A 56 10.72 -17.73 15.56
C VAL A 56 11.12 -19.20 15.71
N SER A 57 10.14 -20.10 15.59
CA SER A 57 10.35 -21.54 15.67
C SER A 57 9.25 -22.28 14.91
N PRO A 58 9.51 -23.51 14.44
CA PRO A 58 8.47 -24.35 13.87
C PRO A 58 7.39 -24.65 14.94
N PRO A 59 6.09 -24.52 14.63
CA PRO A 59 5.06 -24.83 15.60
C PRO A 59 5.03 -26.32 15.94
N LEU A 60 4.79 -26.62 17.20
CA LEU A 60 4.44 -27.97 17.65
C LEU A 60 3.04 -28.33 17.14
N THR A 61 2.77 -29.62 16.96
CA THR A 61 1.48 -30.10 16.45
C THR A 61 0.32 -29.60 17.34
N GLY A 62 -0.64 -28.91 16.74
CA GLY A 62 -1.80 -28.36 17.43
C GLY A 62 -1.55 -27.04 18.18
N GLN A 63 -0.34 -26.48 18.12
CA GLN A 63 -0.04 -25.16 18.69
C GLN A 63 -0.09 -24.06 17.62
N PRO A 64 -0.42 -22.81 18.00
CA PRO A 64 -0.31 -21.68 17.10
C PRO A 64 1.14 -21.47 16.66
N MET A 65 1.32 -20.90 15.47
CA MET A 65 2.64 -20.55 14.97
C MET A 65 3.08 -19.19 15.52
N GLU A 66 4.23 -19.16 16.19
CA GLU A 66 4.88 -17.93 16.62
C GLU A 66 5.65 -17.27 15.47
N VAL A 67 5.29 -16.02 15.20
CA VAL A 67 5.94 -15.19 14.18
C VAL A 67 6.31 -13.87 14.82
N GLU A 68 7.54 -13.42 14.58
CA GLU A 68 7.94 -12.06 14.91
C GLU A 68 7.62 -11.16 13.73
N VAL A 69 6.99 -10.02 14.01
CA VAL A 69 6.62 -9.02 13.02
C VAL A 69 7.08 -7.65 13.48
N GLU A 70 7.69 -6.91 12.56
CA GLU A 70 7.98 -5.49 12.68
C GLU A 70 7.39 -4.76 11.46
N ASN A 71 7.23 -3.45 11.57
CA ASN A 71 6.87 -2.61 10.42
C ASN A 71 7.92 -1.52 10.26
N LEU A 72 8.55 -1.46 9.10
CA LEU A 72 9.60 -0.47 8.80
C LEU A 72 9.06 0.76 8.07
N GLY A 73 7.83 0.67 7.57
CA GLY A 73 7.16 1.70 6.79
C GLY A 73 5.95 2.29 7.50
N GLY A 74 5.06 2.88 6.70
CA GLY A 74 3.82 3.49 7.16
C GLY A 74 2.85 2.51 7.82
N ALA A 75 1.82 3.02 8.48
CA ALA A 75 0.89 2.16 9.21
C ALA A 75 0.12 1.17 8.31
N LEU A 76 0.04 -0.07 8.77
CA LEU A 76 -0.82 -1.12 8.20
C LEU A 76 -2.13 -1.13 9.00
N VAL A 77 -3.16 -0.49 8.46
CA VAL A 77 -4.43 -0.26 9.17
C VAL A 77 -5.34 -1.50 9.20
N ALA A 78 -5.15 -2.40 8.24
CA ALA A 78 -5.79 -3.70 8.16
C ALA A 78 -4.92 -4.61 7.30
N GLY A 79 -4.93 -5.91 7.54
CA GLY A 79 -4.16 -6.86 6.77
C GLY A 79 -4.43 -8.29 7.17
N ALA A 80 -3.92 -9.21 6.37
CA ALA A 80 -3.93 -10.63 6.71
C ALA A 80 -2.59 -11.26 6.39
N VAL A 81 -2.28 -12.28 7.18
CA VAL A 81 -1.15 -13.16 6.98
C VAL A 81 -1.65 -14.59 6.95
N VAL A 82 -1.15 -15.37 5.99
CA VAL A 82 -1.34 -16.81 5.89
C VAL A 82 0.02 -17.47 5.82
N ALA A 83 0.26 -18.45 6.67
CA ALA A 83 1.48 -19.24 6.74
C ALA A 83 1.16 -20.74 6.73
N ALA A 84 2.10 -21.55 6.25
CA ALA A 84 2.02 -23.00 6.24
C ALA A 84 3.24 -23.63 6.90
N TYR A 85 3.01 -24.71 7.63
CA TYR A 85 4.06 -25.60 8.12
C TYR A 85 3.54 -27.02 8.32
N GLY A 86 4.30 -28.01 7.83
CA GLY A 86 3.84 -29.39 7.77
C GLY A 86 2.53 -29.47 7.00
N GLU A 87 1.54 -30.14 7.58
CA GLU A 87 0.20 -30.30 7.01
C GLU A 87 -0.79 -29.22 7.50
N HIS A 88 -0.32 -28.10 8.04
CA HIS A 88 -1.17 -27.11 8.71
C HIS A 88 -1.07 -25.72 8.09
N LEU A 89 -2.22 -25.06 8.00
CA LEU A 89 -2.34 -23.65 7.65
C LEU A 89 -2.70 -22.82 8.86
N PHE A 90 -2.06 -21.68 8.95
CA PHE A 90 -2.21 -20.70 10.00
C PHE A 90 -2.55 -19.36 9.37
N ALA A 91 -3.49 -18.63 9.94
CA ALA A 91 -3.83 -17.30 9.44
C ALA A 91 -4.27 -16.39 10.56
N SER A 92 -4.00 -15.09 10.40
CA SER A 92 -4.46 -14.07 11.31
C SER A 92 -4.68 -12.76 10.56
N GLU A 93 -5.57 -11.95 11.10
CA GLU A 93 -5.62 -10.53 10.78
C GLU A 93 -4.45 -9.81 11.45
N LEU A 94 -4.04 -8.69 10.87
CA LEU A 94 -2.89 -7.93 11.32
C LEU A 94 -3.15 -6.43 11.19
N THR A 95 -2.80 -5.71 12.23
CA THR A 95 -2.71 -4.25 12.25
C THR A 95 -1.39 -3.84 12.85
N LEU A 96 -0.66 -2.94 12.20
CA LEU A 96 0.64 -2.47 12.66
C LEU A 96 0.69 -0.94 12.61
N PRO A 97 1.08 -0.27 13.70
CA PRO A 97 1.34 1.17 13.65
C PRO A 97 2.50 1.49 12.71
N ASP A 98 2.61 2.77 12.36
CA ASP A 98 3.77 3.29 11.62
C ASP A 98 5.05 2.99 12.41
N LYS A 99 6.06 2.44 11.72
CA LYS A 99 7.36 2.06 12.32
C LYS A 99 7.25 1.19 13.58
N ALA A 100 6.35 0.20 13.56
CA ALA A 100 6.13 -0.69 14.69
C ALA A 100 7.40 -1.50 15.01
N PRO A 101 7.88 -1.52 16.27
CA PRO A 101 9.02 -2.34 16.66
C PRO A 101 8.71 -3.84 16.55
N PRO A 102 9.74 -4.71 16.50
CA PRO A 102 9.56 -6.15 16.52
C PRO A 102 8.70 -6.61 17.69
N ARG A 103 7.65 -7.37 17.38
CA ARG A 103 6.79 -8.02 18.36
C ARG A 103 6.37 -9.39 17.89
N ARG A 104 6.13 -10.30 18.83
CA ARG A 104 5.60 -11.61 18.52
C ARG A 104 4.10 -11.59 18.36
N ILE A 105 3.63 -12.27 17.33
CA ILE A 105 2.21 -12.55 17.08
C ILE A 105 2.02 -14.05 16.98
N LEU A 106 0.81 -14.49 17.31
CA LEU A 106 0.40 -15.88 17.21
C LEU A 106 -0.51 -16.03 16.00
N LEU A 107 -0.14 -16.94 15.10
CA LEU A 107 -1.01 -17.34 14.00
C LEU A 107 -1.77 -18.59 14.44
N PRO A 108 -3.09 -18.51 14.69
CA PRO A 108 -3.88 -19.68 15.05
C PRO A 108 -3.94 -20.66 13.89
N TYR A 109 -4.06 -21.94 14.24
CA TYR A 109 -4.38 -22.99 13.28
C TYR A 109 -5.76 -22.73 12.69
N VAL A 110 -5.86 -22.83 11.37
CA VAL A 110 -7.13 -22.65 10.65
C VAL A 110 -7.62 -24.00 10.14
N LEU A 111 -6.79 -24.68 9.33
CA LEU A 111 -7.17 -25.91 8.65
C LEU A 111 -5.94 -26.68 8.14
N LYS A 112 -6.19 -27.87 7.59
CA LYS A 112 -5.16 -28.71 7.01
C LYS A 112 -4.67 -28.16 5.66
N ALA A 113 -3.36 -27.99 5.50
CA ALA A 113 -2.76 -27.56 4.24
C ALA A 113 -3.03 -28.56 3.12
N TRP A 114 -3.25 -28.05 1.91
CA TRP A 114 -3.35 -28.89 0.69
C TRP A 114 -2.00 -29.54 0.34
N GLN A 115 -0.89 -28.85 0.62
CA GLN A 115 0.47 -29.35 0.36
C GLN A 115 1.33 -29.27 1.62
N PRO A 116 2.06 -30.34 1.98
CA PRO A 116 3.01 -30.30 3.08
C PRO A 116 4.12 -29.29 2.85
N ALA A 117 4.34 -28.40 3.81
CA ALA A 117 5.50 -27.51 3.84
C ALA A 117 6.58 -28.08 4.77
N ARG A 118 7.75 -28.44 4.21
CA ARG A 118 8.88 -28.95 5.01
C ARG A 118 9.53 -27.90 5.92
N ARG A 119 9.32 -26.63 5.60
CA ARG A 119 9.81 -25.46 6.35
C ARG A 119 8.65 -24.46 6.46
N PRO A 120 8.60 -23.63 7.52
CA PRO A 120 7.60 -22.58 7.63
C PRO A 120 7.69 -21.64 6.42
N VAL A 121 6.55 -21.33 5.81
CA VAL A 121 6.48 -20.46 4.63
C VAL A 121 5.27 -19.54 4.73
N PHE A 122 5.44 -18.27 4.39
CA PHE A 122 4.33 -17.34 4.22
C PHE A 122 3.76 -17.50 2.81
N LEU A 123 2.45 -17.74 2.73
CA LEU A 123 1.73 -17.90 1.48
C LEU A 123 1.02 -16.62 1.06
N LEU A 124 0.62 -15.80 2.03
CA LEU A 124 -0.03 -14.52 1.80
C LEU A 124 0.37 -13.54 2.89
N VAL A 125 0.76 -12.33 2.51
CA VAL A 125 0.78 -11.18 3.42
C VAL A 125 0.24 -9.99 2.63
N ALA A 126 -0.92 -9.51 3.03
CA ALA A 126 -1.55 -8.35 2.42
C ALA A 126 -1.81 -7.29 3.47
N GLY A 127 -1.59 -6.03 3.12
CA GLY A 127 -1.75 -4.90 4.03
C GLY A 127 -2.42 -3.71 3.35
N ARG A 128 -3.27 -3.00 4.09
CA ARG A 128 -3.89 -1.75 3.68
C ARG A 128 -3.16 -0.59 4.32
N ASP A 129 -2.81 0.41 3.51
CA ASP A 129 -2.23 1.66 4.01
C ASP A 129 -3.31 2.65 4.52
N VAL A 130 -2.87 3.73 5.16
CA VAL A 130 -3.76 4.80 5.65
C VAL A 130 -4.49 5.56 4.52
N SER A 131 -4.00 5.47 3.28
CA SER A 131 -4.65 6.03 2.10
C SER A 131 -5.70 5.07 1.51
N GLY A 132 -5.84 3.89 2.09
CA GLY A 132 -6.81 2.87 1.72
C GLY A 132 -6.37 1.93 0.60
N ARG A 133 -5.12 2.02 0.12
CA ARG A 133 -4.58 1.11 -0.91
C ARG A 133 -4.12 -0.20 -0.29
N TRP A 134 -4.28 -1.27 -1.05
CA TRP A 134 -3.82 -2.60 -0.68
C TRP A 134 -2.47 -2.92 -1.30
N TRP A 135 -1.66 -3.65 -0.55
CA TRP A 135 -0.29 -3.98 -0.88
C TRP A 135 -0.04 -5.47 -0.64
N ASP A 136 0.53 -6.14 -1.64
CA ASP A 136 1.11 -7.47 -1.49
C ASP A 136 2.49 -7.29 -0.87
N CYS A 137 2.59 -7.68 0.41
CA CYS A 137 3.79 -7.50 1.21
C CYS A 137 4.77 -8.68 1.08
N LEU A 138 4.38 -9.78 0.43
CA LEU A 138 5.30 -10.87 0.11
C LEU A 138 6.05 -10.61 -1.19
N ASP A 139 5.35 -10.12 -2.21
CA ASP A 139 5.92 -9.90 -3.54
C ASP A 139 6.43 -8.46 -3.72
N GLY A 140 7.34 -8.04 -2.83
CA GLY A 140 8.08 -6.78 -2.98
C GLY A 140 7.23 -5.51 -2.86
N MET A 141 6.18 -5.52 -2.04
CA MET A 141 5.29 -4.37 -1.81
C MET A 141 4.58 -3.90 -3.08
N LYS A 142 3.99 -4.84 -3.83
CA LYS A 142 3.22 -4.52 -5.05
C LYS A 142 1.82 -3.99 -4.71
N VAL A 143 1.37 -2.97 -5.44
CA VAL A 143 0.01 -2.44 -5.26
C VAL A 143 -1.02 -3.43 -5.79
N ILE A 144 -1.97 -3.79 -4.94
CA ILE A 144 -3.12 -4.63 -5.29
C ILE A 144 -4.25 -3.70 -5.77
N LYS A 145 -4.55 -3.74 -7.07
CA LYS A 145 -5.59 -2.88 -7.69
C LYS A 145 -7.01 -3.35 -7.38
N ASP A 146 -7.22 -4.65 -7.39
CA ASP A 146 -8.51 -5.29 -7.11
C ASP A 146 -8.31 -6.35 -6.02
N PRO A 147 -8.47 -5.97 -4.74
CA PRO A 147 -8.22 -6.86 -3.60
C PRO A 147 -9.09 -8.12 -3.62
N ARG A 148 -10.35 -8.01 -4.08
CA ARG A 148 -11.28 -9.15 -4.16
C ARG A 148 -10.78 -10.16 -5.17
N ARG A 149 -10.52 -9.71 -6.39
CA ARG A 149 -10.02 -10.60 -7.44
C ARG A 149 -8.66 -11.19 -7.09
N TRP A 150 -7.79 -10.40 -6.46
CA TRP A 150 -6.47 -10.84 -6.04
C TRP A 150 -6.55 -11.94 -4.98
N ILE A 151 -7.37 -11.75 -3.94
CA ILE A 151 -7.51 -12.74 -2.87
C ILE A 151 -8.20 -14.02 -3.35
N ASP A 152 -9.23 -13.90 -4.21
CA ASP A 152 -9.89 -15.06 -4.82
C ASP A 152 -8.91 -15.89 -5.66
N GLY A 153 -8.00 -15.22 -6.37
CA GLY A 153 -6.92 -15.84 -7.12
C GLY A 153 -5.96 -16.63 -6.23
N HIS A 154 -5.43 -16.00 -5.17
CA HIS A 154 -4.52 -16.65 -4.22
C HIS A 154 -5.20 -17.79 -3.45
N LEU A 155 -6.44 -17.62 -3.00
CA LEU A 155 -7.19 -18.70 -2.35
C LEU A 155 -7.45 -19.86 -3.30
N LYS A 156 -7.68 -19.59 -4.59
CA LYS A 156 -7.79 -20.64 -5.62
C LYS A 156 -6.50 -21.42 -5.77
N GLU A 157 -5.36 -20.73 -5.87
CA GLU A 157 -4.03 -21.35 -6.00
C GLU A 157 -3.71 -22.25 -4.81
N MET A 158 -4.09 -21.82 -3.60
CA MET A 158 -3.92 -22.60 -2.38
C MET A 158 -5.02 -23.66 -2.16
N ARG A 159 -6.04 -23.73 -3.01
CA ARG A 159 -7.25 -24.56 -2.86
C ARG A 159 -8.01 -24.33 -1.55
N LEU A 160 -8.06 -23.07 -1.12
CA LEU A 160 -8.73 -22.59 0.11
C LEU A 160 -10.05 -21.86 -0.16
N GLN A 161 -10.60 -21.99 -1.36
CA GLN A 161 -11.86 -21.35 -1.72
C GLN A 161 -12.99 -21.79 -0.79
N GLY A 162 -13.68 -20.82 -0.19
CA GLY A 162 -14.78 -21.07 0.75
C GLY A 162 -14.37 -21.53 2.15
N ALA A 163 -13.07 -21.79 2.38
CA ALA A 163 -12.56 -22.21 3.68
C ALA A 163 -12.07 -21.03 4.54
N VAL A 164 -11.65 -19.94 3.90
CA VAL A 164 -11.20 -18.71 4.57
C VAL A 164 -11.86 -17.51 3.90
N SER A 165 -12.50 -16.67 4.70
CA SER A 165 -13.09 -15.40 4.27
C SER A 165 -12.32 -14.27 4.95
N PHE A 166 -11.86 -13.30 4.17
CA PHE A 166 -11.22 -12.09 4.69
C PHE A 166 -12.10 -10.87 4.35
N PRO A 167 -13.17 -10.62 5.13
CA PRO A 167 -14.14 -9.57 4.82
C PRO A 167 -13.50 -8.18 4.76
N GLU A 168 -12.47 -7.90 5.59
CA GLU A 168 -11.79 -6.61 5.60
C GLU A 168 -10.92 -6.37 4.35
N LEU A 169 -10.29 -7.42 3.83
CA LEU A 169 -9.53 -7.43 2.56
C LEU A 169 -10.43 -7.24 1.35
N SER A 170 -11.69 -7.68 1.45
CA SER A 170 -12.69 -7.56 0.40
C SER A 170 -13.30 -6.16 0.26
N GLY A 171 -12.68 -5.14 0.87
CA GLY A 171 -13.21 -3.78 1.01
C GLY A 171 -14.12 -3.34 -0.13
N SER A 172 -15.36 -2.94 0.21
CA SER A 172 -16.25 -2.30 -0.77
C SER A 172 -15.55 -1.10 -1.40
N PRO A 173 -15.72 -0.88 -2.72
CA PRO A 173 -15.14 0.27 -3.39
C PRO A 173 -15.56 1.54 -2.63
N PRO A 174 -14.68 2.56 -2.52
CA PRO A 174 -15.06 3.81 -1.89
C PRO A 174 -16.36 4.28 -2.56
N ALA A 175 -17.40 4.47 -1.75
CA ALA A 175 -18.60 5.14 -2.23
C ALA A 175 -18.14 6.48 -2.79
N LYS A 176 -18.32 6.69 -4.10
CA LYS A 176 -18.11 7.99 -4.73
C LYS A 176 -18.98 8.98 -3.96
N ARG A 177 -18.35 9.82 -3.14
CA ARG A 177 -18.94 11.06 -2.65
C ARG A 177 -18.70 12.14 -3.69
#